data_AF-A0AB37I769-F1
#
_entry.id   AF-A0AB37I769-F1
#
_cell.length_a   1.000
_cell.length_b   1.000
_cell.length_c   1.000
_cell.angle_alpha   90.00
_cell.angle_beta   90.00
_cell.angle_gamma   90.00
#
_symmetry.space_group_name_H-M   'P 1'
#
loop_
_entity.id
_entity.type
_entity.pdbx_description
1 polymer ?
#
loop_
_entity_poly.entity_id
_entity_poly.type
_entity_poly.pdbx_seq_one_letter_code
_entity_poly.pdbx_strand_id
1 'polypeptide(L)'
;MRRPPRRSGRRWGHDRRPRRWRRPPLPRRAPRPSRPDRRRGAVSETPPGATPTRHRFLARNRLLAALSNTTIVVEAGVRSGALHTARQAYDLGRNVGAIPGPVTSAASTGPHQLIGDGRARIVTDAGQITHMLQMHEALHKSPQRSPLGSAFSRDHARRDLGRDTPSL
;
A
#
# COMPACT_ATOMS: atom_id res chain seq x y z
N MET A 1 -21.67 47.35 55.93
CA MET A 1 -22.17 46.79 54.64
C MET A 1 -21.34 47.36 53.49
N ARG A 2 -20.44 46.57 52.89
CA ARG A 2 -19.58 46.99 51.76
C ARG A 2 -20.12 46.41 50.44
N ARG A 3 -20.41 47.28 49.47
CA ARG A 3 -20.81 46.90 48.09
C ARG A 3 -19.65 46.20 47.37
N PRO A 4 -19.88 45.13 46.59
CA PRO A 4 -18.83 44.54 45.76
C PRO A 4 -18.60 45.37 44.48
N PRO A 5 -17.39 45.38 43.91
CA PRO A 5 -17.11 46.12 42.67
C PRO A 5 -17.63 45.39 41.43
N ARG A 6 -18.15 46.16 40.48
CA ARG A 6 -18.68 45.72 39.19
C ARG A 6 -17.58 45.10 38.32
N ARG A 7 -17.75 43.84 37.91
CA ARG A 7 -16.93 43.19 36.87
C ARG A 7 -17.20 43.85 35.51
N SER A 8 -16.17 44.49 34.94
CA SER A 8 -16.18 44.96 33.57
C SER A 8 -16.16 43.76 32.62
N GLY A 9 -17.13 43.72 31.71
CA GLY A 9 -17.27 42.68 30.69
C GLY A 9 -16.10 42.74 29.70
N ARG A 10 -15.30 41.67 29.65
CA ARG A 10 -14.37 41.44 28.55
C ARG A 10 -15.18 40.97 27.34
N ARG A 11 -15.25 41.84 26.34
CA ARG A 11 -15.84 41.59 25.03
C ARG A 11 -15.00 40.52 24.33
N TRP A 12 -15.57 39.34 24.11
CA TRP A 12 -14.91 38.27 23.35
C TRP A 12 -14.80 38.70 21.88
N GLY A 13 -13.58 38.98 21.44
CA GLY A 13 -13.28 39.22 20.02
C GLY A 13 -13.48 37.93 19.24
N HIS A 14 -14.59 37.82 18.52
CA HIS A 14 -14.78 36.83 17.48
C HIS A 14 -14.09 37.30 16.21
N ASP A 15 -12.77 37.11 16.12
CA ASP A 15 -12.08 37.04 14.83
C ASP A 15 -11.27 35.74 14.78
N ARG A 16 -11.90 34.69 14.27
CA ARG A 16 -11.26 33.43 13.90
C ARG A 16 -11.53 33.16 12.44
N ARG A 17 -10.91 33.95 11.54
CA ARG A 17 -10.74 33.52 10.15
C ARG A 17 -10.03 32.16 10.14
N PRO A 18 -10.57 31.11 9.50
CA PRO A 18 -9.90 29.83 9.45
C PRO A 18 -8.58 29.98 8.69
N ARG A 19 -7.47 29.64 9.35
CA ARG A 19 -6.15 29.59 8.72
C ARG A 19 -6.23 28.64 7.53
N ARG A 20 -6.21 29.20 6.33
CA ARG A 20 -6.18 28.46 5.05
C ARG A 20 -4.94 27.58 5.07
N TRP A 21 -5.12 26.29 5.36
CA TRP A 21 -4.05 25.29 5.29
C TRP A 21 -3.46 25.30 3.88
N ARG A 22 -2.27 25.89 3.73
CA ARG A 22 -1.49 25.80 2.50
C ARG A 22 -0.82 24.42 2.51
N ARG A 23 -1.22 23.54 1.59
CA ARG A 23 -0.51 22.27 1.38
C ARG A 23 0.96 22.60 1.11
N PRO A 24 1.91 22.06 1.90
CA PRO A 24 3.32 22.21 1.58
C PRO A 24 3.59 21.59 0.20
N PRO A 25 4.52 22.16 -0.59
CA PRO A 25 4.91 21.56 -1.86
C PRO A 25 5.36 20.11 -1.62
N LEU A 26 4.90 19.20 -2.49
CA LEU A 26 5.29 17.80 -2.40
C LEU A 26 6.83 17.72 -2.42
N PRO A 27 7.45 16.92 -1.54
CA PRO A 27 8.89 16.75 -1.58
C PRO A 27 9.30 16.26 -2.96
N ARG A 28 10.40 16.79 -3.51
CA ARG A 28 11.02 16.25 -4.72
C ARG A 28 11.22 14.75 -4.45
N ARG A 29 10.76 13.90 -5.37
CA ARG A 29 10.92 12.45 -5.26
C ARG A 29 12.37 12.16 -4.89
N ALA A 30 12.57 11.42 -3.79
CA ALA A 30 13.90 11.00 -3.39
C ALA A 30 14.60 10.34 -4.60
N PRO A 31 15.89 10.65 -4.84
CA PRO A 31 16.63 10.03 -5.92
C PRO A 31 16.56 8.52 -5.76
N ARG A 32 16.28 7.82 -6.87
CA ARG A 32 16.29 6.36 -6.88
C ARG A 32 17.68 5.90 -6.46
N PRO A 33 17.82 4.94 -5.53
CA PRO A 33 19.13 4.43 -5.15
C PRO A 33 19.86 3.92 -6.40
N SER A 34 21.12 4.32 -6.55
CA SER A 34 21.96 4.04 -7.73
C SER A 34 22.26 2.56 -7.91
N ARG A 35 22.10 1.75 -6.86
CA ARG A 35 22.10 0.30 -6.91
C ARG A 35 20.94 -0.25 -6.08
N PRO A 36 20.13 -1.19 -6.61
CA PRO A 36 19.24 -1.94 -5.76
C PRO A 36 20.07 -2.73 -4.75
N ASP A 37 19.69 -2.63 -3.47
CA ASP A 37 20.10 -3.58 -2.44
C ASP A 37 19.97 -5.00 -3.00
N ARG A 38 21.00 -5.86 -2.86
CA ARG A 38 20.96 -7.25 -3.36
C ARG A 38 19.76 -8.05 -2.81
N ARG A 39 19.15 -7.58 -1.71
CA ARG A 39 17.95 -8.17 -1.12
C ARG A 39 16.63 -7.60 -1.65
N ARG A 40 16.67 -6.60 -2.55
CA ARG A 40 15.48 -5.93 -3.10
C ARG A 40 15.44 -6.08 -4.62
N GLY A 41 14.24 -6.36 -5.13
CA GLY A 41 13.99 -6.51 -6.57
C GLY A 41 12.92 -5.53 -7.06
N ALA A 42 12.92 -5.32 -8.38
CA ALA A 42 11.83 -4.65 -9.09
C ALA A 42 11.19 -5.66 -10.06
N VAL A 43 9.86 -5.67 -10.10
CA VAL A 43 9.08 -6.54 -10.98
C VAL A 43 8.26 -5.65 -11.92
N SER A 44 8.24 -5.98 -13.21
CA SER A 44 7.48 -5.28 -14.25
C SER A 44 6.96 -6.27 -15.27
N GLU A 45 5.71 -6.09 -15.69
CA GLU A 45 5.12 -6.79 -16.85
C GLU A 45 5.38 -6.05 -18.17
N THR A 46 5.92 -4.84 -18.10
CA THR A 46 6.21 -4.01 -19.27
C THR A 46 7.71 -4.05 -19.58
N PRO A 47 8.09 -4.09 -20.88
CA PRO A 47 9.49 -4.07 -21.29
C PRO A 47 10.28 -2.87 -20.72
N PRO A 48 11.60 -3.01 -20.50
CA PRO A 48 12.46 -1.89 -20.17
C PRO A 48 12.32 -0.73 -21.17
N GLY A 49 12.37 0.50 -20.67
CA GLY A 49 12.24 1.71 -21.50
C GLY A 49 10.82 2.12 -21.85
N ALA A 50 9.81 1.31 -21.54
CA ALA A 50 8.43 1.63 -21.87
C ALA A 50 7.86 2.82 -21.06
N THR A 51 7.12 3.70 -21.74
CA THR A 51 6.55 4.92 -21.13
C THR A 51 5.46 4.60 -20.09
N PRO A 52 5.49 5.24 -18.90
CA PRO A 52 4.42 5.12 -17.92
C PRO A 52 3.14 5.81 -18.42
N THR A 53 2.02 5.09 -18.43
CA THR A 53 0.70 5.62 -18.78
C THR A 53 -0.30 5.37 -17.65
N ARG A 54 -1.38 6.16 -17.58
CA ARG A 54 -2.43 6.00 -16.56
C ARG A 54 -2.99 4.57 -16.51
N HIS A 55 -3.25 3.98 -17.67
CA HIS A 55 -3.73 2.60 -17.77
C HIS A 55 -2.72 1.59 -17.19
N ARG A 56 -1.42 1.77 -17.49
CA ARG A 56 -0.36 0.91 -16.96
C ARG A 56 -0.19 1.01 -15.45
N PHE A 57 -0.49 2.17 -14.83
CA PHE A 57 -0.51 2.29 -13.38
C PHE A 57 -1.59 1.40 -12.75
N LEU A 58 -2.79 1.36 -13.32
CA LEU A 58 -3.87 0.50 -12.84
C LEU A 58 -3.55 -0.98 -13.11
N ALA A 59 -3.05 -1.30 -14.30
CA ALA A 59 -2.65 -2.66 -14.66
C ALA A 59 -1.57 -3.20 -13.71
N ARG A 60 -0.57 -2.39 -13.32
CA ARG A 60 0.46 -2.84 -12.38
C ARG A 60 -0.06 -3.00 -10.95
N ASN A 61 -1.04 -2.19 -10.54
CA ASN A 61 -1.58 -2.27 -9.18
C ASN A 61 -2.17 -3.65 -8.86
N ARG A 62 -2.72 -4.36 -9.86
CA ARG A 62 -3.20 -5.73 -9.69
C ARG A 62 -2.11 -6.70 -9.24
N LEU A 63 -0.86 -6.46 -9.64
CA LEU A 63 0.29 -7.26 -9.21
C LEU A 63 0.58 -7.05 -7.72
N LEU A 64 0.43 -5.82 -7.23
CA LEU A 64 0.57 -5.55 -5.80
C LEU A 64 -0.48 -6.32 -5.00
N ALA A 65 -1.72 -6.34 -5.47
CA ALA A 65 -2.79 -7.10 -4.83
C ALA A 65 -2.50 -8.60 -4.84
N ALA A 66 -2.08 -9.15 -5.98
CA ALA A 66 -1.83 -10.59 -6.13
C ALA A 66 -0.61 -11.09 -5.34
N LEU A 67 0.48 -10.31 -5.34
CA LEU A 67 1.74 -10.66 -4.68
C LEU A 67 1.73 -10.41 -3.18
N SER A 68 0.82 -9.58 -2.67
CA SER A 68 0.70 -9.32 -1.24
C SER A 68 -0.12 -10.41 -0.55
N ASN A 69 0.39 -10.96 0.56
CA ASN A 69 -0.42 -11.77 1.48
C ASN A 69 -1.47 -10.92 2.20
N THR A 70 -1.06 -9.71 2.59
CA THR A 70 -1.88 -8.74 3.33
C THR A 70 -1.70 -7.34 2.73
N THR A 71 -2.79 -6.62 2.47
CA THR A 71 -2.80 -5.23 1.99
C THR A 71 -3.37 -4.31 3.07
N ILE A 72 -2.60 -3.31 3.50
CA ILE A 72 -3.05 -2.32 4.49
C ILE A 72 -3.28 -0.96 3.83
N VAL A 73 -4.48 -0.41 4.00
CA VAL A 73 -4.85 0.91 3.50
C VAL A 73 -4.81 1.92 4.64
N VAL A 74 -3.85 2.83 4.58
CA VAL A 74 -3.69 3.90 5.59
C VAL A 74 -4.58 5.09 5.25
N GLU A 75 -4.50 5.56 4.01
CA GLU A 75 -5.27 6.70 3.50
C GLU A 75 -5.61 6.46 2.03
N ALA A 76 -6.88 6.65 1.67
CA ALA A 76 -7.36 6.49 0.30
C ALA A 76 -8.67 7.25 0.08
N GLY A 77 -8.73 8.06 -0.99
CA GLY A 77 -10.00 8.62 -1.46
C GLY A 77 -10.83 7.59 -2.25
N VAL A 78 -12.12 7.87 -2.43
CA VAL A 78 -13.12 6.98 -3.08
C VAL A 78 -12.72 6.53 -4.49
N ARG A 79 -12.02 7.38 -5.25
CA ARG A 79 -11.57 7.11 -6.63
C ARG A 79 -10.06 6.88 -6.73
N SER A 80 -9.41 6.49 -5.64
CA SER A 80 -7.96 6.28 -5.61
C SER A 80 -7.56 4.91 -6.15
N GLY A 81 -6.36 4.83 -6.72
CA GLY A 81 -5.77 3.57 -7.15
C GLY A 81 -5.48 2.62 -5.98
N ALA A 82 -5.18 3.15 -4.79
CA ALA A 82 -4.96 2.35 -3.58
C ALA A 82 -6.23 1.61 -3.14
N LEU A 83 -7.38 2.30 -3.15
CA LEU A 83 -8.67 1.67 -2.84
C LEU A 83 -9.04 0.59 -3.85
N HIS A 84 -8.74 0.81 -5.14
CA HIS A 84 -8.92 -0.21 -6.16
C HIS A 84 -8.03 -1.44 -5.93
N THR A 85 -6.76 -1.26 -5.61
CA THR A 85 -5.84 -2.35 -5.24
C THR A 85 -6.37 -3.15 -4.03
N ALA A 86 -6.87 -2.47 -3.01
CA ALA A 86 -7.41 -3.12 -1.82
C ALA A 86 -8.66 -3.97 -2.13
N ARG A 87 -9.56 -3.46 -2.99
CA ARG A 87 -10.71 -4.24 -3.46
C ARG A 87 -10.27 -5.49 -4.24
N GLN A 88 -9.32 -5.33 -5.16
CA GLN A 88 -8.75 -6.48 -5.88
C GLN A 88 -8.09 -7.49 -4.94
N ALA A 89 -7.39 -7.04 -3.90
CA ALA A 89 -6.78 -7.93 -2.92
C ALA A 89 -7.86 -8.73 -2.17
N TYR A 90 -8.95 -8.07 -1.75
CA TYR A 90 -10.10 -8.74 -1.13
C TYR A 90 -10.74 -9.77 -2.08
N ASP A 91 -10.97 -9.41 -3.34
CA ASP A 91 -11.57 -10.29 -4.34
C ASP A 91 -10.69 -11.53 -4.63
N LEU A 92 -9.36 -11.40 -4.46
CA LEU A 92 -8.39 -12.49 -4.56
C LEU A 92 -8.26 -13.32 -3.27
N GLY A 93 -9.10 -13.08 -2.25
CA GLY A 93 -9.02 -13.76 -0.96
C GLY A 93 -7.78 -13.40 -0.15
N ARG A 94 -7.17 -12.23 -0.39
CA ARG A 94 -6.07 -11.72 0.44
C ARG A 94 -6.62 -10.97 1.64
N ASN A 95 -5.80 -10.91 2.68
CA ASN A 95 -6.14 -10.14 3.86
C ASN A 95 -6.08 -8.65 3.55
N VAL A 96 -7.14 -7.92 3.91
CA VAL A 96 -7.18 -6.46 3.77
C VAL A 96 -7.43 -5.84 5.13
N GLY A 97 -6.57 -4.89 5.49
CA GLY A 97 -6.71 -4.07 6.67
C GLY A 97 -6.85 -2.59 6.30
N ALA A 98 -7.52 -1.83 7.14
CA ALA A 98 -7.67 -0.39 6.94
C ALA A 98 -7.48 0.35 8.26
N ILE A 99 -6.71 1.43 8.23
CA ILE A 99 -6.46 2.28 9.39
C ILE A 99 -7.56 3.35 9.45
N PRO A 100 -8.31 3.45 10.54
CA PRO A 100 -9.35 4.48 10.68
C PRO A 100 -8.72 5.87 10.80
N GLY A 101 -9.46 6.89 10.36
CA GLY A 101 -9.01 8.28 10.41
C GLY A 101 -10.17 9.24 10.70
N PRO A 102 -9.91 10.56 10.72
CA PRO A 102 -10.96 11.55 10.96
C PRO A 102 -12.07 11.45 9.92
N VAL A 103 -13.33 11.41 10.35
CA VAL A 103 -14.51 11.32 9.45
C VAL A 103 -14.65 12.53 8.53
N THR A 104 -14.08 13.66 8.92
CA THR A 104 -14.05 14.90 8.13
C THR A 104 -12.97 14.90 7.05
N SER A 105 -12.06 13.91 7.05
CA SER A 105 -11.00 13.82 6.06
C SER A 105 -11.44 13.01 4.84
N ALA A 106 -11.31 13.61 3.65
CA ALA A 106 -11.55 12.92 2.39
C ALA A 106 -10.58 11.74 2.13
N ALA A 107 -9.45 11.71 2.84
CA ALA A 107 -8.49 10.60 2.76
C ALA A 107 -8.92 9.38 3.60
N SER A 108 -9.81 9.55 4.57
CA SER A 108 -10.36 8.47 5.40
C SER A 108 -11.55 7.78 4.74
N THR A 109 -12.15 8.37 3.69
CA THR A 109 -13.37 7.84 3.07
C THR A 109 -13.18 6.42 2.52
N GLY A 110 -12.05 6.12 1.89
CA GLY A 110 -11.73 4.79 1.38
C GLY A 110 -11.58 3.73 2.48
N PRO A 111 -10.73 3.95 3.51
CA PRO A 111 -10.68 3.10 4.69
C PRO A 111 -12.05 2.84 5.31
N HIS A 112 -12.86 3.89 5.53
CA HIS A 112 -14.19 3.76 6.11
C HIS A 112 -15.15 2.94 5.24
N GLN A 113 -15.10 3.12 3.91
CA GLN A 113 -15.88 2.28 2.98
C GLN A 113 -15.46 0.81 3.07
N LEU A 114 -14.16 0.51 3.07
CA LEU A 114 -13.70 -0.88 3.17
C LEU A 114 -14.14 -1.56 4.48
N ILE A 115 -14.08 -0.83 5.59
CA ILE A 115 -14.53 -1.32 6.89
C ILE A 115 -16.04 -1.51 6.90
N GLY A 116 -16.81 -0.50 6.44
CA GLY A 116 -18.27 -0.54 6.39
C GLY A 116 -18.82 -1.64 5.48
N ASP A 117 -18.13 -1.92 4.37
CA ASP A 117 -18.47 -2.99 3.42
C ASP A 117 -18.07 -4.39 3.94
N GLY A 118 -17.44 -4.49 5.11
CA GLY A 118 -16.90 -5.75 5.65
C GLY A 118 -15.70 -6.30 4.88
N ARG A 119 -15.09 -5.50 4.01
CA ARG A 119 -13.97 -5.89 3.14
C ARG A 119 -12.60 -5.71 3.77
N ALA A 120 -12.52 -4.97 4.87
CA ALA A 120 -11.27 -4.78 5.60
C ALA A 120 -11.48 -4.89 7.11
N ARG A 121 -10.48 -5.46 7.79
CA ARG A 121 -10.38 -5.38 9.26
C ARG A 121 -9.82 -4.03 9.67
N ILE A 122 -10.30 -3.51 10.79
CA ILE A 122 -9.71 -2.32 11.42
C ILE A 122 -8.28 -2.67 11.85
N VAL A 123 -7.34 -1.76 11.55
CA VAL A 123 -5.94 -1.86 11.98
C VAL A 123 -5.55 -0.60 12.74
N THR A 124 -5.13 -0.74 13.99
CA THR A 124 -4.71 0.34 14.89
C THR A 124 -3.25 0.25 15.31
N ASP A 125 -2.64 -0.92 15.16
CA ASP A 125 -1.25 -1.18 15.54
C ASP A 125 -0.60 -2.27 14.67
N ALA A 126 0.72 -2.38 14.77
CA ALA A 126 1.50 -3.34 13.98
C ALA A 126 1.26 -4.81 14.39
N GLY A 127 0.91 -5.07 15.65
CA GLY A 127 0.61 -6.42 16.13
C GLY A 127 -0.58 -7.04 15.42
N GLN A 128 -1.61 -6.25 15.14
CA GLN A 128 -2.76 -6.68 14.33
C GLN A 128 -2.36 -7.07 12.90
N ILE A 129 -1.42 -6.34 12.28
CA ILE A 129 -0.89 -6.69 10.95
C ILE A 129 -0.15 -8.03 11.01
N THR A 130 0.71 -8.22 12.02
CA THR A 130 1.43 -9.48 12.24
C THR A 130 0.45 -10.65 12.42
N HIS A 131 -0.60 -10.48 13.20
CA HIS A 131 -1.63 -11.49 13.39
C HIS A 131 -2.36 -11.82 12.07
N MET A 132 -2.69 -10.81 11.27
CA MET A 132 -3.27 -11.04 9.93
C MET A 132 -2.34 -11.86 9.03
N LEU A 133 -1.03 -11.61 9.05
CA LEU A 133 -0.06 -12.39 8.28
C LEU A 133 0.00 -13.85 8.75
N GLN A 134 0.07 -14.07 10.07
CA GLN A 134 0.12 -15.42 10.66
C GLN A 134 -1.14 -16.24 10.33
N MET A 135 -2.32 -15.61 10.39
CA MET A 135 -3.58 -16.25 10.00
C MET A 135 -3.61 -16.61 8.52
N HIS A 136 -3.11 -15.74 7.64
CA HIS A 136 -3.00 -16.04 6.21
C HIS A 136 -2.10 -17.26 5.96
N GLU A 137 -0.92 -17.29 6.59
CA GLU A 137 0.02 -18.41 6.44
C GLU A 137 -0.53 -19.73 6.98
N ALA A 138 -1.20 -19.71 8.13
CA ALA A 138 -1.81 -20.90 8.71
C ALA A 138 -2.87 -21.52 7.78
N LEU A 139 -3.70 -20.69 7.14
CA LEU A 139 -4.72 -21.13 6.18
C LEU A 139 -4.13 -21.72 4.89
N HIS A 140 -2.93 -21.27 4.48
CA HIS A 140 -2.28 -21.71 3.24
C HIS A 140 -1.20 -22.79 3.47
N LYS A 141 -1.04 -23.27 4.71
CA LYS A 141 -0.08 -24.31 5.09
C LYS A 141 -0.54 -25.75 4.80
N SER A 142 -1.50 -25.94 3.90
CA SER A 142 -1.82 -27.27 3.35
C SER A 142 -0.62 -27.80 2.53
N PRO A 143 -0.17 -29.05 2.75
CA PRO A 143 1.02 -29.58 2.10
C PRO A 143 0.67 -30.11 0.71
N GLN A 144 0.61 -29.24 -0.31
CA GLN A 144 0.81 -29.66 -1.71
C GLN A 144 1.35 -28.48 -2.54
N ARG A 145 2.65 -28.19 -2.39
CA ARG A 145 3.38 -27.61 -3.53
C ARG A 145 3.55 -28.75 -4.53
N SER A 146 2.69 -28.83 -5.54
CA SER A 146 2.87 -29.75 -6.66
C SER A 146 4.29 -29.57 -7.24
N PRO A 147 5.02 -30.65 -7.61
CA PRO A 147 6.44 -30.59 -7.98
C PRO A 147 6.79 -29.83 -9.28
N LEU A 148 5.83 -29.11 -9.88
CA LEU A 148 6.02 -28.39 -11.16
C LEU A 148 7.11 -27.30 -11.12
N GLY A 149 7.54 -26.85 -9.93
CA GLY A 149 8.65 -25.90 -9.76
C GLY A 149 10.06 -26.52 -9.83
N SER A 150 10.19 -27.84 -9.77
CA SER A 150 11.52 -28.51 -9.80
C SER A 150 12.04 -28.78 -11.21
N ALA A 151 11.19 -28.62 -12.23
CA ALA A 151 11.53 -28.82 -13.64
C ALA A 151 12.20 -27.58 -14.28
N PHE A 152 11.86 -26.37 -13.82
CA PHE A 152 12.39 -25.13 -14.42
C PHE A 152 13.83 -24.79 -14.02
N SER A 153 14.40 -25.42 -12.99
CA SER A 153 15.72 -25.04 -12.46
C SER A 153 16.89 -25.86 -13.03
N ARG A 154 16.65 -26.95 -13.77
CA ARG A 154 17.74 -27.84 -14.24
C ARG A 154 18.08 -27.71 -15.73
N ASP A 155 17.19 -27.18 -16.56
CA ASP A 155 17.41 -27.21 -18.02
C ASP A 155 18.16 -25.99 -18.60
N HIS A 156 18.21 -24.86 -17.87
CA HIS A 156 18.95 -23.68 -18.35
C HIS A 156 20.42 -23.64 -17.97
N ALA A 157 20.86 -24.40 -16.96
CA ALA A 157 22.26 -24.41 -16.54
C ALA A 157 23.18 -25.30 -17.39
N ARG A 158 22.63 -26.04 -18.37
CA ARG A 158 23.40 -26.97 -19.22
C ARG A 158 23.55 -26.53 -20.69
N ARG A 159 22.93 -25.42 -21.12
CA ARG A 159 23.02 -24.98 -22.52
C ARG A 159 24.11 -23.95 -22.84
N ASP A 160 24.75 -23.36 -21.82
CA ASP A 160 25.70 -22.25 -22.02
C ASP A 160 27.17 -22.59 -21.72
N LEU A 161 27.52 -23.88 -21.62
CA LEU A 161 28.92 -24.34 -21.53
C LEU A 161 29.23 -25.29 -22.70
N GLY A 162 29.40 -24.73 -23.89
CA GLY A 162 29.70 -25.56 -25.07
C GLY A 162 29.82 -24.82 -26.40
N ARG A 163 30.23 -23.55 -26.41
CA ARG A 163 30.80 -22.92 -27.60
C ARG A 163 31.92 -22.00 -27.14
N ASP A 164 33.14 -22.51 -27.23
CA ASP A 164 34.21 -21.89 -28.02
C ASP A 164 35.54 -22.55 -27.66
N THR A 165 36.17 -23.18 -28.65
CA THR A 165 37.61 -23.01 -28.97
C THR A 165 37.93 -23.66 -30.33
N PRO A 166 38.97 -23.18 -31.05
CA PRO A 166 39.06 -23.20 -32.51
C PRO A 166 40.04 -24.26 -33.06
N SER A 167 39.88 -24.64 -34.33
CA SER A 167 40.82 -25.34 -35.25
C SER A 167 40.08 -25.46 -36.60
N LEU A 168 40.53 -25.07 -37.80
CA LEU A 168 41.82 -24.77 -38.44
C LEU A 168 41.62 -23.61 -39.42
#